data_AF-A0A3N5TB86-F1
#
_entry.id   AF-A0A3N5TB86-F1
#
_cell.length_a   1.000
_cell.length_b   1.000
_cell.length_c   1.000
_cell.angle_alpha   90.00
_cell.angle_beta   90.00
_cell.angle_gamma   90.00
#
_symmetry.space_group_name_H-M   'P 1'
#
loop_
_entity.id
_entity.type
_entity.pdbx_description
1 polymer ?
#
loop_
_entity_poly.entity_id
_entity_poly.type
_entity_poly.pdbx_seq_one_letter_code
_entity_poly.pdbx_strand_id
1 'polypeptide(L)'
;DDDWVMFMRRLPSVRTALPNDTTRPSLRGELDGGTVSSSPEDFPMIERISCLDIRREELEAFRSFSLEKDLWITDHRPFKFVKHPLVSAAMVLETFMEAARILYPHLQVRGVRQVRLMGMIQCPPGVPRPSRISCRRADNGLREVVCEVSLATQGLSPTGRLTDRFTAHCKGQVILDGGNAAGGYLGEGLPDFPVRPDELRTRPMDHKKVLKWYKDRSGLEGRYRVMEFLDGAGPGVVRGRTTCRETSDFAHLRNARYQYSPYLFEALLQLVGFHIAATEPSERRSMIPMEIGEMRFLRKCRAGEQITLEARMRAQDDEGLAWDARGLDDQGRTIMQIRTMRMQWASE
;
A
#
# COMPACT_ATOMS: atom_id res chain seq x y z
N ASP A 1 43.89 -18.26 19.05
CA ASP A 1 42.73 -18.88 18.38
C ASP A 1 42.12 -17.88 17.43
N ASP A 2 42.64 -17.87 16.20
CA ASP A 2 42.13 -17.04 15.11
C ASP A 2 41.13 -17.88 14.30
N ASP A 3 39.85 -17.62 14.48
CA ASP A 3 38.79 -18.21 13.66
C ASP A 3 38.75 -17.51 12.30
N TRP A 4 39.22 -18.21 11.27
CA TRP A 4 39.14 -17.75 9.88
C TRP A 4 37.74 -18.01 9.31
N VAL A 5 36.99 -16.95 9.02
CA VAL A 5 35.75 -17.03 8.23
C VAL A 5 36.11 -17.08 6.75
N MET A 6 35.94 -18.23 6.10
CA MET A 6 35.99 -18.33 4.65
C MET A 6 34.68 -17.85 4.02
N PHE A 7 34.75 -16.78 3.23
CA PHE A 7 33.65 -16.37 2.36
C PHE A 7 33.54 -17.35 1.17
N MET A 8 32.60 -18.30 1.25
CA MET A 8 32.26 -19.15 0.10
C MET A 8 31.51 -18.35 -0.96
N ARG A 9 32.13 -18.17 -2.13
CA ARG A 9 31.53 -17.48 -3.30
C ARG A 9 30.51 -18.30 -4.08
N ARG A 10 30.41 -19.62 -3.85
CA ARG A 10 29.39 -20.50 -4.47
C ARG A 10 29.03 -21.65 -3.53
N LEU A 11 27.73 -21.92 -3.39
CA LEU A 11 27.22 -23.12 -2.73
C LEU A 11 27.61 -24.37 -3.54
N PRO A 12 27.87 -25.53 -2.90
CA PRO A 12 28.15 -26.78 -3.60
C PRO A 12 27.00 -27.16 -4.54
N SER A 13 27.32 -27.70 -5.71
CA SER A 13 26.29 -28.22 -6.62
C SER A 13 25.74 -29.53 -6.07
N VAL A 14 24.66 -29.47 -5.29
CA VAL A 14 23.97 -30.66 -4.80
C VAL A 14 22.83 -30.97 -5.77
N ARG A 15 22.82 -32.17 -6.36
CA ARG A 15 21.79 -32.60 -7.33
C ARG A 15 20.40 -32.72 -6.70
N THR A 16 20.35 -32.98 -5.38
CA THR A 16 19.13 -33.11 -4.59
C THR A 16 19.43 -32.70 -3.15
N ALA A 17 18.64 -31.77 -2.60
CA ALA A 17 18.55 -31.57 -1.16
C ALA A 17 17.35 -32.38 -0.68
N LEU A 18 17.53 -33.27 0.29
CA LEU A 18 16.41 -33.96 0.92
C LEU A 18 15.68 -32.91 1.77
N PRO A 19 14.41 -32.57 1.48
CA PRO A 19 13.61 -31.80 2.41
C PRO A 19 13.48 -32.66 3.67
N ASN A 20 13.79 -32.10 4.83
CA ASN A 20 13.57 -32.82 6.08
C ASN A 20 12.06 -32.83 6.36
N ASP A 21 11.38 -33.86 5.87
CA ASP A 21 9.91 -34.04 5.97
C ASP A 21 9.45 -34.39 7.41
N THR A 22 10.35 -34.29 8.38
CA THR A 22 10.08 -34.47 9.81
C THR A 22 9.70 -33.17 10.52
N THR A 23 9.79 -32.03 9.83
CA THR A 23 9.38 -30.74 10.39
C THR A 23 7.86 -30.68 10.42
N ARG A 24 7.27 -30.93 11.60
CA ARG A 24 5.83 -30.74 11.84
C ARG A 24 5.46 -29.31 11.44
N PRO A 25 4.27 -29.07 10.85
CA PRO A 25 3.78 -27.70 10.65
C PRO A 25 3.81 -26.98 12.00
N SER A 26 4.42 -25.79 12.02
CA SER A 26 4.55 -25.02 13.26
C SER A 26 3.16 -24.77 13.86
N LEU A 27 3.02 -25.04 15.16
CA LEU A 27 1.76 -24.86 15.90
C LEU A 27 1.32 -23.38 15.99
N ARG A 28 2.13 -22.44 15.49
CA ARG A 28 1.94 -20.99 15.59
C ARG A 28 1.75 -20.27 14.24
N GLY A 29 1.60 -21.00 13.13
CA GLY A 29 1.28 -20.41 11.84
C GLY A 29 2.44 -19.71 11.14
N GLU A 30 3.68 -20.13 11.40
CA GLU A 30 4.86 -19.67 10.66
C GLU A 30 4.72 -20.01 9.16
N LEU A 31 5.17 -19.10 8.29
CA LEU A 31 5.25 -19.35 6.85
C LEU A 31 6.55 -20.12 6.56
N ASP A 32 6.45 -21.45 6.46
CA ASP A 32 7.59 -22.32 6.15
C ASP A 32 7.81 -22.46 4.64
N GLY A 33 8.97 -22.01 4.17
CA GLY A 33 9.43 -22.16 2.78
C GLY A 33 10.93 -22.46 2.76
N GLY A 34 11.32 -23.73 2.93
CA GLY A 34 12.73 -24.11 3.02
C GLY A 34 13.45 -23.49 4.22
N THR A 35 14.73 -23.14 4.10
CA THR A 35 15.61 -22.69 5.20
C THR A 35 15.27 -21.31 5.79
N VAL A 36 14.10 -20.73 5.51
CA VAL A 36 13.66 -19.43 6.02
C VAL A 36 12.29 -19.58 6.68
N SER A 37 12.22 -19.40 8.00
CA SER A 37 10.97 -19.20 8.75
C SER A 37 10.74 -17.71 8.93
N SER A 38 9.49 -17.27 8.76
CA SER A 38 9.07 -15.89 8.94
C SER A 38 7.91 -15.79 9.93
N SER A 39 7.96 -14.76 10.77
CA SER A 39 6.90 -14.49 11.74
C SER A 39 5.66 -13.93 11.03
N PRO A 40 4.43 -14.34 11.41
CA PRO A 40 3.20 -13.76 10.86
C PRO A 40 3.10 -12.23 11.00
N GLU A 41 3.77 -11.67 12.02
CA GLU A 41 3.84 -10.23 12.26
C GLU A 41 4.66 -9.47 11.22
N ASP A 42 5.62 -10.11 10.55
CA ASP A 42 6.47 -9.48 9.52
C ASP A 42 5.81 -9.48 8.13
N PHE A 43 4.80 -10.33 7.94
CA PHE A 43 4.00 -10.46 6.72
C PHE A 43 2.50 -10.54 7.03
N PRO A 44 1.93 -9.53 7.70
CA PRO A 44 0.54 -9.56 8.16
C PRO A 44 -0.47 -9.63 7.00
N MET A 45 -0.06 -9.32 5.76
CA MET A 45 -0.87 -9.41 4.54
C MET A 45 -0.81 -10.77 3.84
N ILE A 46 0.01 -11.73 4.28
CA ILE A 46 0.11 -13.07 3.69
C ILE A 46 -0.25 -14.16 4.71
N GLU A 47 -1.23 -15.01 4.39
CA GLU A 47 -1.65 -16.10 5.29
C GLU A 47 -1.04 -17.45 4.95
N ARG A 48 -0.86 -17.73 3.67
CA ARG A 48 -0.38 -19.03 3.20
C ARG A 48 0.37 -18.89 1.90
N ILE A 49 1.48 -19.60 1.78
CA ILE A 49 2.22 -19.77 0.53
C ILE A 49 1.80 -21.12 -0.07
N SER A 50 1.33 -21.13 -1.33
CA SER A 50 1.02 -22.38 -2.05
C SER A 50 2.21 -22.87 -2.86
N CYS A 51 2.99 -21.96 -3.41
CA CYS A 51 4.15 -22.26 -4.24
C CYS A 51 5.23 -21.19 -4.03
N LEU A 52 6.47 -21.62 -3.82
CA LEU A 52 7.65 -20.76 -3.83
C LEU A 52 8.74 -21.47 -4.63
N ASP A 53 8.98 -21.03 -5.86
CA ASP A 53 10.04 -21.54 -6.72
C ASP A 53 11.11 -20.47 -6.90
N ILE A 54 12.17 -20.58 -6.09
CA ILE A 54 13.31 -19.65 -6.12
C ILE A 54 14.09 -19.75 -7.45
N ARG A 55 14.08 -20.91 -8.12
CA ARG A 55 14.79 -21.08 -9.40
C ARG A 55 14.05 -20.39 -10.54
N ARG A 56 12.72 -20.46 -10.51
CA ARG A 56 11.86 -19.77 -11.47
C ARG A 56 11.54 -18.34 -11.05
N GLU A 57 11.92 -17.95 -9.84
CA GLU A 57 11.65 -16.65 -9.24
C GLU A 57 10.15 -16.33 -9.24
N GLU A 58 9.36 -17.32 -8.81
CA GLU A 58 7.90 -17.31 -8.79
C GLU A 58 7.38 -17.63 -7.37
N LEU A 59 6.34 -16.90 -6.94
CA LEU A 59 5.61 -17.09 -5.69
C LEU A 59 4.11 -17.05 -5.98
N GLU A 60 3.37 -18.01 -5.42
CA GLU A 60 1.93 -17.94 -5.26
C GLU A 60 1.56 -18.02 -3.77
N ALA A 61 0.74 -17.08 -3.34
CA ALA A 61 0.30 -16.93 -1.96
C ALA A 61 -1.20 -16.64 -1.88
N PHE A 62 -1.75 -16.78 -0.68
CA PHE A 62 -3.17 -16.61 -0.39
C PHE A 62 -3.38 -15.72 0.83
N ARG A 63 -4.48 -14.98 0.78
CA ARG A 63 -5.05 -14.21 1.88
C ARG A 63 -6.56 -14.29 1.81
N SER A 64 -7.25 -14.18 2.94
CA SER A 64 -8.68 -13.91 2.99
C SER A 64 -8.96 -12.60 3.72
N PHE A 65 -9.50 -11.58 3.04
CA PHE A 65 -9.87 -10.33 3.72
C PHE A 65 -11.21 -10.49 4.44
N SER A 66 -11.30 -10.10 5.71
CA SER A 66 -12.56 -10.17 6.47
C SER A 66 -12.66 -9.10 7.55
N LEU A 67 -13.88 -8.69 7.90
CA LEU A 67 -14.10 -7.64 8.91
C LEU A 67 -13.71 -8.10 10.33
N GLU A 68 -13.81 -9.40 10.59
CA GLU A 68 -13.52 -10.00 11.90
C GLU A 68 -12.03 -9.99 12.19
N LYS A 69 -11.21 -10.20 11.15
CA LYS A 69 -9.77 -10.33 11.28
C LYS A 69 -9.04 -9.02 10.98
N ASP A 70 -9.46 -8.32 9.92
CA ASP A 70 -8.86 -7.08 9.42
C ASP A 70 -9.68 -5.88 9.92
N LEU A 71 -9.44 -5.47 11.17
CA LEU A 71 -10.20 -4.42 11.88
C LEU A 71 -10.26 -3.08 11.13
N TRP A 72 -9.18 -2.74 10.45
CA TRP A 72 -9.05 -1.56 9.62
C TRP A 72 -9.95 -1.54 8.37
N ILE A 73 -10.45 -2.68 7.86
CA ILE A 73 -11.39 -2.70 6.73
C ILE A 73 -12.70 -2.01 7.13
N THR A 74 -13.19 -2.24 8.35
CA THR A 74 -14.45 -1.67 8.85
C THR A 74 -14.47 -0.15 8.78
N ASP A 75 -13.30 0.48 8.99
CA ASP A 75 -13.11 1.93 8.97
C ASP A 75 -13.02 2.50 7.54
N HIS A 76 -12.78 1.65 6.54
CA HIS A 76 -12.53 2.04 5.15
C HIS A 76 -13.78 1.92 4.27
N ARG A 77 -14.67 2.90 4.42
CA ARG A 77 -15.81 3.12 3.53
C ARG A 77 -15.72 4.49 2.85
N PRO A 78 -14.86 4.66 1.84
CA PRO A 78 -14.60 5.97 1.22
C PRO A 78 -15.85 6.62 0.61
N PHE A 79 -16.83 5.81 0.20
CA PHE A 79 -18.02 6.27 -0.51
C PHE A 79 -19.31 5.88 0.21
N LYS A 80 -20.25 6.83 0.29
CA LYS A 80 -21.57 6.59 0.90
C LYS A 80 -22.45 5.65 0.08
N PHE A 81 -22.26 5.61 -1.25
CA PHE A 81 -23.03 4.75 -2.15
C PHE A 81 -22.61 3.27 -2.10
N VAL A 82 -21.38 2.96 -1.64
CA VAL A 82 -20.94 1.57 -1.49
C VAL A 82 -21.61 0.97 -0.24
N LYS A 83 -22.17 -0.22 -0.40
CA LYS A 83 -22.92 -0.92 0.65
C LYS A 83 -22.02 -1.44 1.77
N HIS A 84 -20.86 -1.97 1.42
CA HIS A 84 -19.94 -2.62 2.35
C HIS A 84 -18.58 -1.91 2.38
N PRO A 85 -17.82 -2.00 3.49
CA PRO A 85 -16.46 -1.49 3.53
C PRO A 85 -15.57 -2.15 2.46
N LEU A 86 -14.51 -1.46 2.08
CA LEU A 86 -13.64 -1.84 0.97
C LEU A 86 -12.25 -2.24 1.47
N VAL A 87 -11.62 -3.20 0.80
CA VAL A 87 -10.16 -3.34 0.86
C VAL A 87 -9.54 -2.07 0.26
N SER A 88 -8.67 -1.39 1.01
CA SER A 88 -8.06 -0.14 0.57
C SER A 88 -6.94 -0.37 -0.44
N ALA A 89 -6.61 0.67 -1.22
CA ALA A 89 -5.42 0.63 -2.07
C ALA A 89 -4.15 0.42 -1.22
N ALA A 90 -4.11 0.97 0.00
CA ALA A 90 -2.99 0.79 0.91
C ALA A 90 -2.78 -0.68 1.34
N MET A 91 -3.86 -1.43 1.59
CA MET A 91 -3.83 -2.87 1.87
C MET A 91 -3.29 -3.67 0.69
N VAL A 92 -3.75 -3.34 -0.52
CA VAL A 92 -3.32 -4.00 -1.76
C VAL A 92 -1.82 -3.83 -1.96
N LEU A 93 -1.32 -2.60 -1.81
CA LEU A 93 0.10 -2.33 -1.98
C LEU A 93 0.95 -3.05 -0.93
N GLU A 94 0.52 -3.06 0.34
CA GLU A 94 1.21 -3.82 1.37
C GLU A 94 1.31 -5.30 1.00
N THR A 95 0.20 -5.87 0.52
CA THR A 95 0.14 -7.26 0.06
C THR A 95 1.14 -7.54 -1.07
N PHE A 96 1.27 -6.60 -2.02
CA PHE A 96 2.26 -6.71 -3.09
C PHE A 96 3.68 -6.70 -2.56
N MET A 97 3.99 -5.75 -1.67
CA MET A 97 5.32 -5.55 -1.11
C MET A 97 5.76 -6.74 -0.25
N GLU A 98 4.86 -7.30 0.54
CA GLU A 98 5.10 -8.53 1.30
C GLU A 98 5.37 -9.73 0.40
N ALA A 99 4.56 -9.94 -0.64
CA ALA A 99 4.78 -11.03 -1.59
C ALA A 99 6.16 -10.94 -2.28
N ALA A 100 6.59 -9.73 -2.66
CA ALA A 100 7.91 -9.51 -3.24
C ALA A 100 9.04 -9.76 -2.21
N ARG A 101 8.83 -9.38 -0.94
CA ARG A 101 9.77 -9.63 0.16
C ARG A 101 9.90 -11.10 0.54
N ILE A 102 8.83 -11.88 0.44
CA ILE A 102 8.89 -13.33 0.62
C ILE A 102 9.75 -13.97 -0.49
N LEU A 103 9.58 -13.51 -1.74
CA LEU A 103 10.39 -14.00 -2.87
C LEU A 103 11.87 -13.59 -2.76
N TYR A 104 12.15 -12.40 -2.24
CA TYR A 104 13.52 -11.86 -2.04
C TYR A 104 13.74 -11.39 -0.59
N PRO A 105 13.92 -12.32 0.38
CA PRO A 105 13.97 -12.01 1.80
C PRO A 105 15.18 -11.19 2.24
N HIS A 106 16.19 -11.06 1.39
CA HIS A 106 17.40 -10.26 1.63
C HIS A 106 17.33 -8.82 1.09
N LEU A 107 16.31 -8.46 0.32
CA LEU A 107 16.20 -7.13 -0.32
C LEU A 107 15.11 -6.26 0.31
N GLN A 108 15.35 -4.97 0.48
CA GLN A 108 14.36 -4.05 1.05
C GLN A 108 13.41 -3.52 -0.02
N VAL A 109 12.17 -3.23 0.39
CA VAL A 109 11.18 -2.54 -0.46
C VAL A 109 11.55 -1.08 -0.62
N ARG A 110 11.57 -0.62 -1.87
CA ARG A 110 11.91 0.76 -2.27
C ARG A 110 10.76 1.51 -2.87
N GLY A 111 9.78 0.80 -3.39
CA GLY A 111 8.66 1.41 -4.07
C GLY A 111 7.77 0.41 -4.79
N VAL A 112 6.76 0.96 -5.43
CA VAL A 112 5.90 0.27 -6.38
C VAL A 112 5.77 1.12 -7.64
N ARG A 113 5.51 0.50 -8.79
CA ARG A 113 5.28 1.21 -10.04
C ARG A 113 4.28 0.47 -10.92
N GLN A 114 3.75 1.18 -11.91
CA GLN A 114 2.79 0.65 -12.88
C GLN A 114 1.61 -0.06 -12.21
N VAL A 115 1.17 0.46 -11.06
CA VAL A 115 0.05 -0.13 -10.32
C VAL A 115 -1.24 0.24 -11.03
N ARG A 116 -2.12 -0.75 -11.19
CA ARG A 116 -3.49 -0.57 -11.66
C ARG A 116 -4.45 -1.22 -10.68
N LEU A 117 -5.44 -0.45 -10.26
CA LEU A 117 -6.55 -0.83 -9.39
C LEU A 117 -7.81 -0.91 -10.26
N MET A 118 -8.13 -2.10 -10.74
CA MET A 118 -9.14 -2.31 -11.79
C MET A 118 -10.56 -2.52 -11.24
N GLY A 119 -10.72 -2.68 -9.93
CA GLY A 119 -12.04 -2.84 -9.33
C GLY A 119 -12.02 -2.85 -7.81
N MET A 120 -13.13 -2.43 -7.22
CA MET A 120 -13.32 -2.41 -5.76
C MET A 120 -13.55 -3.82 -5.21
N ILE A 121 -12.90 -4.13 -4.08
CA ILE A 121 -13.10 -5.38 -3.34
C ILE A 121 -13.95 -5.05 -2.11
N GLN A 122 -15.26 -5.29 -2.20
CA GLN A 122 -16.19 -5.15 -1.08
C GLN A 122 -16.06 -6.32 -0.10
N CYS A 123 -16.13 -6.02 1.20
CA CYS A 123 -16.08 -6.97 2.30
C CYS A 123 -17.40 -6.93 3.10
N PRO A 124 -18.40 -7.76 2.74
CA PRO A 124 -19.61 -7.90 3.53
C PRO A 124 -19.35 -8.54 4.91
N PRO A 125 -20.14 -8.21 5.94
CA PRO A 125 -20.04 -8.86 7.25
C PRO A 125 -20.22 -10.38 7.17
N GLY A 126 -19.39 -11.16 7.88
CA GLY A 126 -19.46 -12.61 7.90
C GLY A 126 -19.07 -13.31 6.60
N VAL A 127 -18.68 -12.58 5.55
CA VAL A 127 -18.29 -13.14 4.25
C VAL A 127 -16.82 -12.83 3.98
N PRO A 128 -15.90 -13.77 4.25
CA PRO A 128 -14.51 -13.60 3.88
C PRO A 128 -14.34 -13.42 2.36
N ARG A 129 -13.27 -12.73 1.97
CA ARG A 129 -12.88 -12.50 0.57
C ARG A 129 -11.57 -13.22 0.25
N PRO A 130 -11.62 -14.52 -0.11
CA PRO A 130 -10.43 -15.26 -0.52
C PRO A 130 -9.78 -14.59 -1.73
N SER A 131 -8.47 -14.46 -1.64
CA SER A 131 -7.63 -13.75 -2.58
C SER A 131 -6.38 -14.55 -2.86
N ARG A 132 -6.03 -14.62 -4.14
CA ARG A 132 -4.81 -15.23 -4.65
C ARG A 132 -3.85 -14.13 -5.07
N ILE A 133 -2.61 -14.23 -4.60
CA ILE A 133 -1.52 -13.33 -4.88
C ILE A 133 -0.52 -14.10 -5.74
N SER A 134 -0.15 -13.53 -6.88
CA SER A 134 0.88 -14.08 -7.75
C SER A 134 1.99 -13.05 -7.89
N CYS A 135 3.23 -13.45 -7.60
CA CYS A 135 4.41 -12.62 -7.63
C CYS A 135 5.49 -13.34 -8.44
N ARG A 136 6.15 -12.64 -9.37
CA ARG A 136 7.27 -13.19 -10.14
C ARG A 136 8.28 -12.11 -10.47
N ARG A 137 9.54 -12.46 -10.67
CA ARG A 137 10.52 -11.51 -11.20
C ARG A 137 10.13 -11.07 -12.61
N ALA A 138 10.23 -9.77 -12.88
CA ALA A 138 9.92 -9.17 -14.17
C ALA A 138 11.16 -8.79 -14.99
N ASP A 139 12.26 -8.42 -14.32
CA ASP A 139 13.46 -7.88 -14.96
C ASP A 139 14.75 -8.32 -14.26
N ASN A 140 15.83 -8.43 -15.02
CA ASN A 140 17.18 -8.81 -14.58
C ASN A 140 18.09 -7.61 -14.34
N GLY A 141 17.52 -6.41 -14.13
CA GLY A 141 18.25 -5.22 -13.71
C GLY A 141 19.19 -5.51 -12.54
N LEU A 142 20.45 -5.08 -12.64
CA LEU A 142 21.47 -5.38 -11.63
C LEU A 142 21.36 -4.53 -10.36
N ARG A 143 20.69 -3.36 -10.45
CA ARG A 143 20.62 -2.39 -9.35
C ARG A 143 19.35 -2.50 -8.52
N GLU A 144 18.23 -2.79 -9.17
CA GLU A 144 16.92 -2.98 -8.54
C GLU A 144 16.33 -4.29 -9.04
N VAL A 145 15.79 -5.09 -8.13
CA VAL A 145 14.97 -6.25 -8.48
C VAL A 145 13.53 -5.78 -8.59
N VAL A 146 12.89 -6.12 -9.70
CA VAL A 146 11.49 -5.76 -9.96
C VAL A 146 10.65 -7.02 -10.01
N CYS A 147 9.64 -7.09 -9.15
CA CYS A 147 8.67 -8.17 -9.12
C CYS A 147 7.33 -7.69 -9.69
N GLU A 148 6.81 -8.38 -10.71
CA GLU A 148 5.41 -8.25 -11.12
C GLU A 148 4.53 -8.95 -10.09
N VAL A 149 3.52 -8.23 -9.61
CA VAL A 149 2.58 -8.77 -8.62
C VAL A 149 1.15 -8.51 -9.07
N SER A 150 0.28 -9.48 -8.80
CA SER A 150 -1.17 -9.34 -9.01
C SER A 150 -1.95 -9.94 -7.86
N LEU A 151 -3.13 -9.38 -7.61
CA LEU A 151 -4.10 -9.87 -6.64
C LEU A 151 -5.42 -10.12 -7.35
N ALA A 152 -5.88 -11.36 -7.26
CA ALA A 152 -7.18 -11.79 -7.74
C ALA A 152 -8.05 -12.19 -6.56
N THR A 153 -9.35 -11.87 -6.60
CA THR A 153 -10.30 -12.29 -5.58
C THR A 153 -11.30 -13.28 -6.14
N GLN A 154 -11.79 -14.15 -5.28
CA GLN A 154 -12.85 -15.09 -5.61
C GLN A 154 -14.17 -14.32 -5.78
N GLY A 155 -14.89 -14.57 -6.87
CA GLY A 155 -16.16 -13.87 -7.15
C GLY A 155 -17.23 -14.12 -6.09
N LEU A 156 -18.15 -13.16 -5.91
CA LEU A 156 -19.38 -13.31 -5.13
C LEU A 156 -20.57 -13.31 -6.07
N SER A 157 -21.46 -14.28 -5.88
CA SER A 157 -22.76 -14.30 -6.54
C SER A 157 -23.66 -13.17 -6.00
N PRO A 158 -24.75 -12.81 -6.72
CA PRO A 158 -25.76 -11.88 -6.19
C PRO A 158 -26.38 -12.34 -4.86
N THR A 159 -26.38 -13.65 -4.59
CA THR A 159 -26.87 -14.26 -3.33
C THR A 159 -25.81 -14.29 -2.22
N GLY A 160 -24.61 -13.73 -2.45
CA GLY A 160 -23.53 -13.67 -1.47
C GLY A 160 -22.69 -14.95 -1.35
N ARG A 161 -22.88 -15.93 -2.24
CA ARG A 161 -22.08 -17.18 -2.26
C ARG A 161 -20.80 -16.97 -3.06
N LEU A 162 -19.70 -17.56 -2.62
CA LEU A 162 -18.45 -17.56 -3.36
C LEU A 162 -18.57 -18.42 -4.64
N THR A 163 -17.98 -17.95 -5.73
CA THR A 163 -17.87 -18.66 -7.01
C THR A 163 -16.48 -19.25 -7.17
N ASP A 164 -16.26 -20.30 -7.96
CA ASP A 164 -14.91 -20.87 -8.12
C ASP A 164 -13.92 -19.99 -8.91
N ARG A 165 -14.42 -18.95 -9.58
CA ARG A 165 -13.59 -18.08 -10.43
C ARG A 165 -12.89 -17.00 -9.62
N PHE A 166 -11.57 -16.92 -9.80
CA PHE A 166 -10.76 -15.77 -9.38
C PHE A 166 -10.68 -14.74 -10.51
N THR A 167 -10.91 -13.47 -10.16
CA THR A 167 -10.80 -12.34 -11.09
C THR A 167 -9.71 -11.39 -10.59
N ALA A 168 -8.79 -10.99 -11.46
CA ALA A 168 -7.75 -10.02 -11.11
C ALA A 168 -8.39 -8.65 -10.82
N HIS A 169 -8.09 -8.09 -9.65
CA HIS A 169 -8.55 -6.74 -9.27
C HIS A 169 -7.41 -5.75 -9.31
N CYS A 170 -6.20 -6.19 -9.00
CA CYS A 170 -5.05 -5.31 -8.88
C CYS A 170 -3.84 -5.96 -9.53
N LYS A 171 -2.99 -5.13 -10.13
CA LYS A 171 -1.65 -5.53 -10.58
C LYS A 171 -0.67 -4.38 -10.45
N GLY A 172 0.61 -4.68 -10.41
CA GLY A 172 1.66 -3.67 -10.38
C GLY A 172 3.03 -4.32 -10.31
N GLN A 173 4.03 -3.49 -10.06
CA GLN A 173 5.40 -3.93 -9.87
C GLN A 173 5.90 -3.43 -8.52
N VAL A 174 6.62 -4.28 -7.79
CA VAL A 174 7.35 -3.92 -6.58
C VAL A 174 8.82 -3.78 -6.90
N ILE A 175 9.45 -2.75 -6.34
CA ILE A 175 10.85 -2.44 -6.55
C ILE A 175 11.60 -2.75 -5.26
N LEU A 176 12.63 -3.57 -5.38
CA LEU A 176 13.48 -4.04 -4.29
C LEU A 176 14.94 -3.67 -4.54
N ASP A 177 15.69 -3.36 -3.49
CA ASP A 177 17.16 -3.19 -3.57
C ASP A 177 17.88 -3.71 -2.32
N GLY A 178 19.22 -3.69 -2.34
CA GLY A 178 20.05 -4.18 -1.23
C GLY A 178 20.11 -3.25 0.00
N GLY A 179 19.47 -2.08 -0.03
CA GLY A 179 19.45 -1.10 1.05
C GLY A 179 20.84 -0.54 1.40
N ASN A 180 21.20 0.64 0.85
CA ASN A 180 22.38 1.36 1.36
C ASN A 180 22.02 2.12 2.64
N ALA A 181 22.80 1.90 3.70
CA ALA A 181 22.63 2.46 5.05
C ALA A 181 22.75 4.00 5.14
N ALA A 182 23.03 4.69 4.03
CA ALA A 182 23.15 6.14 3.97
C ALA A 182 22.38 6.69 2.77
N GLY A 183 21.14 7.11 3.00
CA GLY A 183 20.32 7.84 2.04
C GLY A 183 19.79 6.98 0.89
N GLY A 184 18.58 6.44 1.04
CA GLY A 184 17.89 5.81 -0.07
C GLY A 184 17.77 6.76 -1.28
N TYR A 185 17.75 6.20 -2.49
CA TYR A 185 17.45 6.98 -3.69
C TYR A 185 15.93 7.03 -3.88
N LEU A 186 15.39 8.24 -4.07
CA LEU A 186 13.96 8.46 -4.34
C LEU A 186 13.60 8.34 -5.82
N GLY A 187 14.56 8.07 -6.71
CA GLY A 187 14.40 8.38 -8.12
C GLY A 187 14.72 9.85 -8.39
N GLU A 188 14.34 10.30 -9.57
CA GLU A 188 14.27 11.73 -9.88
C GLU A 188 13.29 12.44 -8.92
N GLY A 189 13.68 13.61 -8.41
CA GLY A 189 12.78 14.43 -7.60
C GLY A 189 11.51 14.82 -8.38
N LEU A 190 10.47 15.20 -7.64
CA LEU A 190 9.27 15.77 -8.25
C LEU A 190 9.52 17.23 -8.65
N PRO A 191 9.27 17.62 -9.92
CA PRO A 191 9.48 19.01 -10.35
C PRO A 191 8.48 19.95 -9.66
N ASP A 192 8.84 21.23 -9.53
CA ASP A 192 7.95 22.30 -9.03
C ASP A 192 7.43 22.12 -7.58
N PHE A 193 8.18 21.37 -6.77
CA PHE A 193 7.98 21.30 -5.33
C PHE A 193 9.04 22.15 -4.60
N PRO A 194 8.74 22.72 -3.41
CA PRO A 194 7.51 22.58 -2.61
C PRO A 194 6.31 23.36 -3.16
N VAL A 195 5.12 23.04 -2.63
CA VAL A 195 3.92 23.89 -2.81
C VAL A 195 4.11 25.14 -1.96
N ARG A 196 4.16 26.30 -2.61
CA ARG A 196 4.44 27.57 -1.93
C ARG A 196 3.17 28.15 -1.29
N PRO A 197 3.29 28.88 -0.16
CA PRO A 197 2.14 29.49 0.51
C PRO A 197 1.33 30.44 -0.38
N ASP A 198 1.97 31.17 -1.30
CA ASP A 198 1.31 32.08 -2.25
C ASP A 198 0.44 31.36 -3.30
N GLU A 199 0.67 30.08 -3.52
CA GLU A 199 -0.15 29.27 -4.42
C GLU A 199 -1.49 28.86 -3.76
N LEU A 200 -1.59 28.91 -2.44
CA LEU A 200 -2.78 28.50 -1.68
C LEU A 200 -3.80 29.65 -1.62
N ARG A 201 -4.92 29.50 -2.33
CA ARG A 201 -5.97 30.54 -2.46
C ARG A 201 -7.16 30.32 -1.53
N THR A 202 -7.38 29.10 -1.06
CA THR A 202 -8.47 28.78 -0.14
C THR A 202 -8.06 29.05 1.31
N ARG A 203 -9.05 29.29 2.18
CA ARG A 203 -8.79 29.37 3.62
C ARG A 203 -8.40 28.00 4.19
N PRO A 204 -7.58 27.95 5.24
CA PRO A 204 -7.26 26.70 5.92
C PRO A 204 -8.51 25.99 6.49
N MET A 205 -8.46 24.66 6.49
CA MET A 205 -9.44 23.82 7.20
C MET A 205 -8.81 23.26 8.47
N ASP A 206 -9.29 23.76 9.61
CA ASP A 206 -8.96 23.19 10.91
C ASP A 206 -9.52 21.77 11.08
N HIS A 207 -9.08 21.10 12.15
CA HIS A 207 -9.49 19.74 12.45
C HIS A 207 -11.01 19.55 12.54
N LYS A 208 -11.74 20.54 13.07
CA LYS A 208 -13.21 20.46 13.18
C LYS A 208 -13.85 20.49 11.79
N LYS A 209 -13.35 21.32 10.88
CA LYS A 209 -13.83 21.36 9.49
C LYS A 209 -13.49 20.09 8.72
N VAL A 210 -12.28 19.55 8.91
CA VAL A 210 -11.86 18.27 8.33
C VAL A 210 -12.76 17.13 8.80
N LEU A 211 -13.03 17.02 10.11
CA LEU A 211 -13.96 16.03 10.65
C LEU A 211 -15.39 16.20 10.14
N LYS A 212 -15.85 17.44 9.97
CA LYS A 212 -17.16 17.72 9.37
C LYS A 212 -17.21 17.22 7.93
N TRP A 213 -16.16 17.47 7.14
CA TRP A 213 -16.08 16.97 5.78
C TRP A 213 -16.19 15.43 5.72
N TYR A 214 -15.45 14.70 6.55
CA TYR A 214 -15.53 13.24 6.59
C TYR A 214 -16.97 12.75 6.82
N LYS A 215 -17.66 13.34 7.81
CA LYS A 215 -19.06 13.00 8.14
C LYS A 215 -20.02 13.32 6.98
N ASP A 216 -19.82 14.46 6.33
CA ASP A 216 -20.72 14.95 5.30
C ASP A 216 -20.50 14.24 3.96
N ARG A 217 -19.26 13.85 3.64
CA ARG A 217 -18.87 13.41 2.29
C ARG A 217 -18.39 11.97 2.15
N SER A 218 -18.03 11.30 3.22
CA SER A 218 -17.52 9.92 3.17
C SER A 218 -18.23 9.02 4.19
N GLY A 219 -17.97 7.72 4.12
CA GLY A 219 -18.24 6.79 5.21
C GLY A 219 -16.97 6.40 5.99
N LEU A 220 -15.86 7.11 5.81
CA LEU A 220 -14.60 6.80 6.47
C LEU A 220 -14.71 7.07 7.96
N GLU A 221 -14.20 6.15 8.77
CA GLU A 221 -14.21 6.20 10.23
C GLU A 221 -12.84 5.85 10.80
N GLY A 222 -12.73 5.92 12.14
CA GLY A 222 -11.58 5.45 12.90
C GLY A 222 -10.23 5.72 12.26
N ARG A 223 -9.53 4.64 11.91
CA ARG A 223 -8.16 4.62 11.39
C ARG A 223 -8.00 5.32 10.04
N TYR A 224 -9.06 5.41 9.25
CA TYR A 224 -9.03 6.00 7.91
C TYR A 224 -9.39 7.50 7.88
N ARG A 225 -9.70 8.12 9.02
CA ARG A 225 -9.74 9.58 9.14
C ARG A 225 -8.33 10.12 9.42
N VAL A 226 -7.49 10.08 8.39
CA VAL A 226 -6.06 10.34 8.48
C VAL A 226 -5.70 11.82 8.34
N MET A 227 -6.53 12.63 7.68
CA MET A 227 -6.28 14.06 7.55
C MET A 227 -6.60 14.78 8.85
N GLU A 228 -5.70 15.67 9.28
CA GLU A 228 -5.87 16.44 10.51
C GLU A 228 -6.09 17.92 10.24
N PHE A 229 -5.42 18.45 9.21
CA PHE A 229 -5.48 19.86 8.85
C PHE A 229 -5.27 20.03 7.35
N LEU A 230 -5.95 20.99 6.74
CA LEU A 230 -5.66 21.46 5.39
C LEU A 230 -5.08 22.87 5.47
N ASP A 231 -3.85 23.04 5.01
CA ASP A 231 -3.21 24.37 4.95
C ASP A 231 -3.93 25.24 3.91
N GLY A 232 -4.29 24.65 2.78
CA GLY A 232 -5.08 25.27 1.75
C GLY A 232 -4.94 24.56 0.41
N ALA A 233 -5.65 25.08 -0.59
CA ALA A 233 -5.61 24.63 -1.96
C ALA A 233 -5.57 25.82 -2.92
N GLY A 234 -5.08 25.59 -4.13
CA GLY A 234 -5.07 26.53 -5.25
C GLY A 234 -5.33 25.80 -6.57
N PRO A 235 -5.23 26.48 -7.71
CA PRO A 235 -5.32 25.84 -9.02
C PRO A 235 -4.26 24.75 -9.16
N GLY A 236 -4.68 23.48 -9.14
CA GLY A 236 -3.80 22.32 -9.28
C GLY A 236 -2.81 22.10 -8.13
N VAL A 237 -3.01 22.70 -6.95
CA VAL A 237 -2.13 22.46 -5.78
C VAL A 237 -2.93 22.32 -4.49
N VAL A 238 -2.44 21.48 -3.58
CA VAL A 238 -3.02 21.32 -2.26
C VAL A 238 -1.95 20.96 -1.24
N ARG A 239 -2.12 21.46 -0.02
CA ARG A 239 -1.22 21.18 1.10
C ARG A 239 -2.02 20.90 2.37
N GLY A 240 -1.59 19.91 3.13
CA GLY A 240 -2.24 19.49 4.36
C GLY A 240 -1.29 18.76 5.30
N ARG A 241 -1.82 18.27 6.40
CA ARG A 241 -1.07 17.60 7.46
C ARG A 241 -1.79 16.38 8.00
N THR A 242 -1.00 15.40 8.39
CA THR A 242 -1.43 14.17 9.05
C THR A 242 -0.45 13.80 10.16
N THR A 243 -0.90 12.96 11.09
CA THR A 243 -0.05 12.34 12.10
C THR A 243 0.04 10.84 11.83
N CYS A 244 1.25 10.29 11.83
CA CYS A 244 1.43 8.85 11.80
C CYS A 244 1.02 8.23 13.14
N ARG A 245 -0.19 7.66 13.20
CA ARG A 245 -0.73 7.04 14.41
C ARG A 245 -0.33 5.57 14.48
N GLU A 246 -0.12 5.08 15.69
CA GLU A 246 -0.11 3.63 15.94
C GLU A 246 -1.54 3.11 15.89
N THR A 247 -1.71 1.95 15.25
CA THR A 247 -3.01 1.33 15.03
C THR A 247 -2.94 -0.16 15.31
N SER A 248 -4.02 -0.69 15.89
CA SER A 248 -4.25 -2.13 15.92
C SER A 248 -5.17 -2.47 14.75
N ASP A 249 -4.57 -2.95 13.66
CA ASP A 249 -5.27 -3.18 12.40
C ASP A 249 -5.78 -4.62 12.24
N PHE A 250 -5.28 -5.54 13.07
CA PHE A 250 -5.64 -6.95 13.05
C PHE A 250 -6.11 -7.43 14.42
N ALA A 251 -7.16 -8.24 14.47
CA ALA A 251 -7.70 -8.78 15.72
C ALA A 251 -6.76 -9.79 16.40
N HIS A 252 -5.92 -10.46 15.61
CA HIS A 252 -5.09 -11.59 16.01
C HIS A 252 -3.59 -11.26 16.09
N LEU A 253 -3.17 -10.09 15.61
CA LEU A 253 -1.77 -9.64 15.64
C LEU A 253 -1.65 -8.36 16.48
N ARG A 254 -0.78 -8.40 17.49
CA ARG A 254 -0.53 -7.23 18.34
C ARG A 254 0.46 -6.25 17.73
N ASN A 255 1.46 -6.76 17.00
CA ASN A 255 2.63 -5.99 16.54
C ASN A 255 2.87 -6.19 15.04
N ALA A 256 1.86 -5.93 14.20
CA ALA A 256 2.02 -6.03 12.75
C ALA A 256 3.07 -5.04 12.23
N ARG A 257 3.98 -5.52 11.37
CA ARG A 257 5.07 -4.74 10.78
C ARG A 257 4.87 -4.63 9.28
N TYR A 258 4.53 -3.42 8.86
CA TYR A 258 4.35 -3.13 7.44
C TYR A 258 5.67 -2.86 6.72
N GLN A 259 5.73 -3.12 5.42
CA GLN A 259 6.88 -2.79 4.57
C GLN A 259 7.06 -1.28 4.38
N TYR A 260 5.97 -0.51 4.49
CA TYR A 260 5.93 0.95 4.39
C TYR A 260 4.99 1.57 5.45
N SER A 261 4.54 2.81 5.25
CA SER A 261 3.54 3.47 6.09
C SER A 261 2.19 3.56 5.35
N PRO A 262 1.27 2.59 5.53
CA PRO A 262 0.01 2.53 4.77
C PRO A 262 -0.84 3.80 4.89
N TYR A 263 -0.95 4.34 6.10
CA TYR A 263 -1.76 5.54 6.35
C TYR A 263 -1.14 6.84 5.80
N LEU A 264 0.17 6.87 5.51
CA LEU A 264 0.76 7.99 4.78
C LEU A 264 0.28 8.00 3.32
N PHE A 265 0.27 6.83 2.68
CA PHE A 265 -0.28 6.73 1.32
C PHE A 265 -1.77 7.06 1.28
N GLU A 266 -2.53 6.54 2.25
CA GLU A 266 -3.95 6.90 2.41
C GLU A 266 -4.15 8.41 2.59
N ALA A 267 -3.29 9.08 3.36
CA ALA A 267 -3.39 10.52 3.55
C ALA A 267 -3.10 11.29 2.26
N LEU A 268 -2.18 10.83 1.40
CA LEU A 268 -1.93 11.43 0.09
C LEU A 268 -3.13 11.24 -0.86
N LEU A 269 -3.76 10.06 -0.86
CA LEU A 269 -5.01 9.81 -1.59
C LEU A 269 -6.13 10.75 -1.15
N GLN A 270 -6.28 10.93 0.17
CA GLN A 270 -7.34 11.77 0.70
C GLN A 270 -7.04 13.27 0.52
N LEU A 271 -5.77 13.69 0.58
CA LEU A 271 -5.36 15.07 0.35
C LEU A 271 -5.90 15.60 -0.99
N VAL A 272 -5.79 14.81 -2.07
CA VAL A 272 -6.31 15.21 -3.39
C VAL A 272 -7.84 15.19 -3.44
N GLY A 273 -8.52 14.40 -2.61
CA GLY A 273 -9.97 14.51 -2.40
C GLY A 273 -10.36 15.82 -1.68
N PHE A 274 -9.54 16.24 -0.71
CA PHE A 274 -9.71 17.52 -0.01
C PHE A 274 -9.44 18.74 -0.90
N HIS A 275 -8.64 18.60 -1.97
CA HIS A 275 -8.48 19.64 -2.98
C HIS A 275 -9.83 20.04 -3.57
N ILE A 276 -10.59 19.08 -4.10
CA ILE A 276 -11.94 19.31 -4.65
C ILE A 276 -12.86 19.91 -3.59
N ALA A 277 -12.82 19.39 -2.36
CA ALA A 277 -13.62 19.90 -1.27
C ALA A 277 -13.37 21.38 -0.96
N ALA A 278 -12.12 21.84 -1.15
CA ALA A 278 -11.72 23.22 -0.91
C ALA A 278 -11.99 24.13 -2.12
N THR A 279 -11.77 23.65 -3.34
CA THR A 279 -11.85 24.47 -4.57
C THR A 279 -13.21 24.42 -5.26
N GLU A 280 -13.94 23.32 -5.14
CA GLU A 280 -15.25 23.11 -5.76
C GLU A 280 -16.25 22.43 -4.79
N PRO A 281 -16.74 23.15 -3.77
CA PRO A 281 -17.61 22.55 -2.74
C PRO A 281 -18.95 22.02 -3.26
N SER A 282 -19.39 22.46 -4.45
CA SER A 282 -20.61 21.96 -5.09
C SER A 282 -20.44 20.57 -5.71
N GLU A 283 -19.21 20.15 -6.01
CA GLU A 283 -18.95 18.83 -6.60
C GLU A 283 -19.43 17.73 -5.65
N ARG A 284 -20.16 16.77 -6.20
CA ARG A 284 -20.78 15.64 -5.49
C ARG A 284 -20.20 14.30 -5.93
N ARG A 285 -19.61 14.23 -7.12
CA ARG A 285 -18.93 13.04 -7.61
C ARG A 285 -17.79 12.67 -6.67
N SER A 286 -17.62 11.37 -6.50
CA SER A 286 -16.52 10.81 -5.73
C SER A 286 -15.40 10.39 -6.67
N MET A 287 -14.16 10.43 -6.20
CA MET A 287 -13.03 9.91 -6.96
C MET A 287 -12.52 8.59 -6.39
N ILE A 288 -12.13 7.68 -7.27
CA ILE A 288 -11.48 6.41 -6.95
C ILE A 288 -10.03 6.41 -7.44
N PRO A 289 -9.09 5.84 -6.68
CA PRO A 289 -7.74 5.63 -7.18
C PRO A 289 -7.74 4.53 -8.24
N MET A 290 -7.06 4.78 -9.35
CA MET A 290 -7.04 3.86 -10.49
C MET A 290 -5.63 3.42 -10.85
N GLU A 291 -4.67 4.34 -10.88
CA GLU A 291 -3.30 4.01 -11.24
C GLU A 291 -2.28 4.76 -10.38
N ILE A 292 -1.13 4.13 -10.19
CA ILE A 292 0.06 4.73 -9.59
C ILE A 292 1.20 4.49 -10.56
N GLY A 293 1.71 5.57 -11.17
CA GLY A 293 2.85 5.51 -12.09
C GLY A 293 4.08 4.98 -11.37
N GLU A 294 4.54 5.69 -10.34
CA GLU A 294 5.59 5.22 -9.44
C GLU A 294 5.40 5.83 -8.05
N MET A 295 5.60 5.04 -7.00
CA MET A 295 5.68 5.49 -5.62
C MET A 295 6.99 4.97 -5.01
N ARG A 296 7.74 5.86 -4.36
CA ARG A 296 9.04 5.55 -3.74
C ARG A 296 9.04 5.91 -2.27
N PHE A 297 9.74 5.11 -1.47
CA PHE A 297 9.87 5.27 -0.03
C PHE A 297 11.33 5.48 0.37
N LEU A 298 11.59 6.40 1.29
CA LEU A 298 12.91 6.54 1.92
C LEU A 298 12.99 5.78 3.22
N ARG A 299 11.97 5.93 4.06
CA ARG A 299 11.89 5.33 5.38
C ARG A 299 10.44 5.15 5.80
N LYS A 300 10.24 4.38 6.86
CA LYS A 300 8.96 4.30 7.56
C LYS A 300 8.74 5.57 8.40
N CYS A 301 7.49 5.95 8.56
CA CYS A 301 7.09 6.94 9.55
C CYS A 301 7.28 6.39 10.97
N ARG A 302 7.50 7.28 11.92
CA ARG A 302 7.56 6.98 13.35
C ARG A 302 6.20 7.21 13.99
N ALA A 303 5.92 6.51 15.08
CA ALA A 303 4.72 6.74 15.89
C ALA A 303 4.66 8.20 16.36
N GLY A 304 3.50 8.86 16.18
CA GLY A 304 3.26 10.25 16.54
C GLY A 304 3.89 11.29 15.61
N GLU A 305 4.58 10.86 14.55
CA GLU A 305 5.29 11.78 13.65
C GLU A 305 4.30 12.66 12.87
N GLN A 306 4.54 13.97 12.89
CA GLN A 306 3.80 14.95 12.09
C GLN A 306 4.34 14.96 10.67
N ILE A 307 3.45 14.74 9.70
CA ILE A 307 3.81 14.70 8.28
C ILE A 307 3.13 15.85 7.55
N THR A 308 3.92 16.63 6.82
CA THR A 308 3.41 17.60 5.85
C THR A 308 3.15 16.88 4.54
N LEU A 309 1.97 17.10 3.95
CA LEU A 309 1.55 16.49 2.71
C LEU A 309 1.39 17.59 1.65
N GLU A 310 1.93 17.35 0.47
CA GLU A 310 1.85 18.27 -0.67
C GLU A 310 1.47 17.48 -1.92
N ALA A 311 0.58 18.05 -2.74
CA ALA A 311 0.28 17.49 -4.05
C ALA A 311 0.12 18.59 -5.11
N ARG A 312 0.54 18.26 -6.33
CA ARG A 312 0.45 19.10 -7.52
C ARG A 312 -0.18 18.29 -8.66
N MET A 313 -1.24 18.82 -9.24
CA MET A 313 -1.94 18.23 -10.38
C MET A 313 -1.06 18.34 -11.63
N ARG A 314 -0.97 17.25 -12.38
CA ARG A 314 -0.19 17.16 -13.63
C ARG A 314 -1.06 17.07 -14.87
N ALA A 315 -2.23 16.45 -14.73
CA ALA A 315 -3.20 16.37 -15.81
C ALA A 315 -4.62 16.33 -15.25
N GLN A 316 -5.54 16.85 -16.04
CA GLN A 316 -6.98 16.78 -15.82
C GLN A 316 -7.65 16.53 -17.17
N ASP A 317 -8.57 15.59 -17.19
CA ASP A 317 -9.44 15.29 -18.31
C ASP A 317 -10.84 14.92 -17.80
N ASP A 318 -11.74 14.54 -18.71
CA ASP A 318 -13.12 14.22 -18.38
C ASP A 318 -13.25 12.96 -17.49
N GLU A 319 -12.27 12.06 -17.53
CA GLU A 319 -12.27 10.84 -16.73
C GLU A 319 -11.74 11.07 -15.31
N GLY A 320 -10.82 12.02 -15.13
CA GLY A 320 -10.25 12.29 -13.81
C GLY A 320 -9.01 13.17 -13.78
N LEU A 321 -8.23 13.00 -12.71
CA LEU A 321 -7.11 13.85 -12.33
C LEU A 321 -5.87 13.00 -12.08
N ALA A 322 -4.71 13.46 -12.54
CA ALA A 322 -3.41 12.87 -12.22
C ALA A 322 -2.59 13.83 -11.36
N TRP A 323 -2.00 13.31 -10.29
CA TRP A 323 -1.29 14.10 -9.28
C TRP A 323 0.12 13.57 -9.05
N ASP A 324 1.07 14.48 -8.84
CA ASP A 324 2.28 14.15 -8.10
C ASP A 324 2.07 14.55 -6.65
N ALA A 325 2.57 13.74 -5.71
CA ALA A 325 2.35 13.97 -4.30
C ALA A 325 3.54 13.52 -3.45
N ARG A 326 3.75 14.13 -2.28
CA ARG A 326 4.80 13.72 -1.34
C ARG A 326 4.42 13.97 0.12
N GLY A 327 4.95 13.11 0.98
CA GLY A 327 4.96 13.30 2.43
C GLY A 327 6.33 13.73 2.92
N LEU A 328 6.39 14.74 3.77
CA LEU A 328 7.60 15.33 4.33
C LEU A 328 7.61 15.22 5.86
N ASP A 329 8.77 14.96 6.45
CA ASP A 329 8.95 15.03 7.89
C ASP A 329 9.02 16.48 8.41
N ASP A 330 9.18 16.61 9.73
CA ASP A 330 9.32 17.89 10.43
C ASP A 330 10.55 18.70 9.99
N GLN A 331 11.56 18.04 9.44
CA GLN A 331 12.77 18.65 8.87
C GLN A 331 12.60 18.98 7.37
N GLY A 332 11.42 18.76 6.80
CA GLY A 332 11.12 19.00 5.39
C GLY A 332 11.73 17.95 4.44
N ARG A 333 12.23 16.82 4.96
CA ARG A 333 12.77 15.74 4.14
C ARG A 333 11.64 14.85 3.66
N THR A 334 11.68 14.46 2.38
CA THR A 334 10.70 13.54 1.83
C THR A 334 10.80 12.17 2.49
N ILE A 335 9.65 11.58 2.83
CA ILE A 335 9.53 10.21 3.35
C ILE A 335 9.01 9.30 2.22
N MET A 336 8.02 9.80 1.49
CA MET A 336 7.34 9.11 0.40
C MET A 336 7.07 10.11 -0.71
N GLN A 337 7.27 9.70 -1.96
CA GLN A 337 6.81 10.46 -3.12
C GLN A 337 6.07 9.56 -4.10
N ILE A 338 5.11 10.15 -4.80
CA ILE A 338 4.28 9.50 -5.80
C ILE A 338 4.32 10.36 -7.05
N ARG A 339 4.69 9.73 -8.17
CA ARG A 339 4.60 10.26 -9.52
C ARG A 339 3.39 9.63 -10.19
N THR A 340 2.50 10.48 -10.72
CA THR A 340 1.27 10.06 -11.40
C THR A 340 0.37 9.16 -10.53
N MET A 341 -0.24 9.75 -9.51
CA MET A 341 -1.38 9.21 -8.78
C MET A 341 -2.66 9.58 -9.54
N ARG A 342 -3.21 8.62 -10.29
CA ARG A 342 -4.41 8.82 -11.11
C ARG A 342 -5.66 8.49 -10.31
N MET A 343 -6.51 9.51 -10.19
CA MET A 343 -7.84 9.44 -9.59
C MET A 343 -8.88 9.57 -10.71
N GLN A 344 -9.86 8.69 -10.78
CA GLN A 344 -10.98 8.80 -11.73
C GLN A 344 -12.28 9.10 -11.00
N TRP A 345 -13.22 9.75 -11.69
CA TRP A 345 -14.58 9.89 -11.19
C TRP A 345 -15.23 8.51 -11.09
N ALA A 346 -15.86 8.22 -9.95
CA ALA A 346 -16.68 7.04 -9.80
C ALA A 346 -17.93 7.18 -10.69
N SER A 347 -18.12 6.24 -11.61
CA SER A 347 -19.40 6.06 -12.30
C SER A 347 -20.42 5.46 -11.32
N GLU A 348 -21.62 6.02 -11.29
CA GLU A 348 -22.75 5.45 -10.51
C GLU A 348 -23.18 4.07 -11.00
#